data_AF-A0A6L3A6B6-F1
#
_entry.id   AF-A0A6L3A6B6-F1
#
_cell.length_a   1.000
_cell.length_b   1.000
_cell.length_c   1.000
_cell.angle_alpha   90.00
_cell.angle_beta   90.00
_cell.angle_gamma   90.00
#
_symmetry.space_group_name_H-M   'P 1'
#
loop_
_entity.id
_entity.type
_entity.pdbx_description
1 polymer ?
#
loop_
_entity_poly.entity_id
_entity_poly.type
_entity_poly.pdbx_seq_one_letter_code
_entity_poly.pdbx_strand_id
1 'polypeptide(L)'
;MVSLSASAAFAEVLDQTSPVFNTGFNGGSSSLTWQQEVRVGIGGTLTRVEININNPGSAFFFINVGAPWQNDANDFEATITANATGDLSIDVSSANIQLDVDDRFVIGIKGTDQNLGFTGSGFPGLYDRGELWLNGQVYVGAGQFDIAFKTYMEEGAACNGGESLKASCRAKRDYFQAKGVLKGGTPGAEYTMCIDGGDCVTVVANDRGKAKNKFRTTAGSHTISVEECGLSRVTDCS
;
A
#
# COMPACT_ATOMS: atom_id res chain seq x y z
N MET A 1 -30.04 2.37 20.26
CA MET A 1 -28.62 2.10 20.53
C MET A 1 -27.94 1.87 19.20
N VAL A 2 -27.00 2.73 18.81
CA VAL A 2 -26.14 2.49 17.65
C VAL A 2 -24.98 1.64 18.16
N SER A 3 -24.89 0.40 17.71
CA SER A 3 -23.72 -0.45 17.98
C SER A 3 -22.61 0.03 17.05
N LEU A 4 -21.54 0.57 17.64
CA LEU A 4 -20.30 0.85 16.93
C LEU A 4 -19.56 -0.49 16.82
N SER A 5 -19.61 -1.12 15.65
CA SER A 5 -18.71 -2.22 15.33
C SER A 5 -17.30 -1.65 15.22
N ALA A 6 -16.42 -2.03 16.15
CA ALA A 6 -15.00 -1.75 16.02
C ALA A 6 -14.47 -2.58 14.85
N SER A 7 -14.03 -1.92 13.78
CA SER A 7 -13.21 -2.57 12.76
C SER A 7 -11.92 -3.01 13.43
N ALA A 8 -11.53 -4.27 13.26
CA ALA A 8 -10.20 -4.70 13.66
C ALA A 8 -9.18 -3.85 12.86
N ALA A 9 -8.25 -3.20 13.54
CA ALA A 9 -7.13 -2.56 12.88
C ALA A 9 -6.31 -3.65 12.19
N PHE A 10 -5.97 -3.45 10.91
CA PHE A 10 -5.14 -4.42 10.21
C PHE A 10 -3.71 -4.30 10.76
N ALA A 11 -3.02 -5.43 10.82
CA ALA A 11 -1.64 -5.42 11.28
C ALA A 11 -0.76 -4.81 10.19
N GLU A 12 0.17 -3.96 10.59
CA GLU A 12 1.19 -3.44 9.69
C GLU A 12 2.13 -4.58 9.23
N VAL A 13 2.37 -4.67 7.92
CA VAL A 13 3.22 -5.66 7.25
C VAL A 13 4.39 -4.96 6.54
N LEU A 14 5.58 -5.54 6.62
CA LEU A 14 6.75 -5.06 5.88
C LEU A 14 6.54 -5.28 4.38
N ASP A 15 6.61 -4.22 3.59
CA ASP A 15 6.53 -4.27 2.12
C ASP A 15 7.92 -4.36 1.49
N GLN A 16 8.63 -3.24 1.38
CA GLN A 16 9.97 -3.19 0.79
C GLN A 16 11.07 -2.94 1.82
N THR A 17 12.26 -3.48 1.52
CA THR A 17 13.48 -3.24 2.29
C THR A 17 14.67 -3.02 1.37
N SER A 18 15.39 -1.93 1.60
CA SER A 18 16.70 -1.65 1.00
C SER A 18 17.76 -1.71 2.10
N PRO A 19 18.82 -2.52 1.94
CA PRO A 19 19.77 -2.79 3.01
C PRO A 19 20.66 -1.60 3.34
N VAL A 20 21.09 -1.53 4.60
CA VAL A 20 22.17 -0.63 5.05
C VAL A 20 23.52 -1.19 4.62
N PHE A 21 24.22 -0.52 3.70
CA PHE A 21 25.50 -1.00 3.16
C PHE A 21 26.41 0.13 2.66
N ASN A 22 27.67 0.17 3.13
CA ASN A 22 28.86 0.82 2.54
C ASN A 22 28.79 2.25 1.92
N THR A 23 27.68 2.99 2.04
CA THR A 23 27.52 4.35 1.50
C THR A 23 26.74 5.25 2.45
N GLY A 24 26.98 6.55 2.33
CA GLY A 24 26.32 7.60 3.10
C GLY A 24 25.99 8.79 2.21
N PHE A 25 24.88 9.44 2.51
CA PHE A 25 24.35 10.56 1.76
C PHE A 25 24.16 11.76 2.67
N ASN A 26 24.42 12.95 2.12
CA ASN A 26 24.22 14.21 2.82
C ASN A 26 22.75 14.64 2.71
N GLY A 27 21.96 14.39 3.76
CA GLY A 27 20.59 14.86 3.89
C GLY A 27 20.46 16.24 4.55
N GLY A 28 21.58 16.87 4.91
CA GLY A 28 21.61 18.08 5.71
C GLY A 28 21.57 19.34 4.85
N SER A 29 22.29 19.40 3.73
CA SER A 29 22.38 20.63 2.93
C SER A 29 21.06 20.98 2.25
N SER A 30 20.59 22.21 2.44
CA SER A 30 19.36 22.74 1.81
C SER A 30 19.40 22.82 0.28
N SER A 31 20.60 22.71 -0.30
CA SER A 31 20.80 22.63 -1.75
C SER A 31 20.57 21.24 -2.33
N LEU A 32 20.37 20.22 -1.49
CA LEU A 32 20.24 18.83 -1.90
C LEU A 32 18.81 18.33 -1.65
N THR A 33 18.21 17.75 -2.68
CA THR A 33 16.96 16.99 -2.64
C THR A 33 17.21 15.60 -3.20
N TRP A 34 17.08 14.61 -2.33
CA TRP A 34 17.17 13.19 -2.65
C TRP A 34 15.77 12.62 -2.86
N GLN A 35 15.65 11.74 -3.84
CA GLN A 35 14.40 11.05 -4.15
C GLN A 35 14.72 9.59 -4.52
N GLN A 36 14.26 8.65 -3.70
CA GLN A 36 14.35 7.22 -3.98
C GLN A 36 13.04 6.74 -4.57
N GLU A 37 13.06 6.23 -5.80
CA GLU A 37 11.93 5.48 -6.34
C GLU A 37 11.78 4.14 -5.61
N VAL A 38 10.52 3.81 -5.29
CA VAL A 38 10.14 2.53 -4.69
C VAL A 38 8.99 1.95 -5.50
N ARG A 39 9.07 0.65 -5.76
CA ARG A 39 8.00 -0.14 -6.36
C ARG A 39 7.33 -0.98 -5.26
N VAL A 40 6.02 -0.90 -5.19
CA VAL A 40 5.20 -1.53 -4.15
C VAL A 40 5.13 -3.04 -4.39
N GLY A 41 5.45 -3.84 -3.37
CA GLY A 41 5.34 -5.30 -3.41
C GLY A 41 4.05 -5.83 -2.79
N ILE A 42 3.51 -5.12 -1.81
CA ILE A 42 2.24 -5.43 -1.12
C ILE A 42 1.30 -4.24 -1.25
N GLY A 43 0.12 -4.47 -1.82
CA GLY A 43 -0.92 -3.44 -1.92
C GLY A 43 -1.54 -3.11 -0.56
N GLY A 44 -1.90 -1.84 -0.37
CA GLY A 44 -2.54 -1.39 0.86
C GLY A 44 -2.35 0.09 1.14
N THR A 45 -2.44 0.46 2.42
CA THR A 45 -2.17 1.82 2.88
C THR A 45 -0.73 1.90 3.37
N LEU A 46 0.08 2.82 2.81
CA LEU A 46 1.41 3.09 3.34
C LEU A 46 1.27 3.74 4.72
N THR A 47 1.77 3.07 5.77
CA THR A 47 1.65 3.55 7.15
C THR A 47 2.94 4.08 7.71
N ARG A 48 4.08 3.51 7.30
CA ARG A 48 5.36 3.83 7.93
C ARG A 48 6.53 3.66 6.98
N VAL A 49 7.48 4.58 7.10
CA VAL A 49 8.79 4.50 6.45
C VAL A 49 9.86 4.56 7.53
N GLU A 50 10.83 3.64 7.45
CA GLU A 50 12.05 3.73 8.25
C GLU A 50 13.21 4.12 7.35
N ILE A 51 14.02 5.10 7.78
CA ILE A 51 15.27 5.49 7.10
C ILE A 51 16.43 5.29 8.06
N ASN A 52 17.52 4.69 7.60
CA ASN A 52 18.69 4.50 8.44
C ASN A 52 19.58 5.76 8.47
N ILE A 53 19.74 6.35 9.66
CA ILE A 53 20.48 7.57 9.93
C ILE A 53 21.93 7.24 10.33
N ASN A 54 22.92 7.88 9.68
CA ASN A 54 24.32 7.81 10.10
C ASN A 54 24.84 9.10 10.76
N ASN A 55 24.09 10.20 10.66
CA ASN A 55 24.42 11.46 11.31
C ASN A 55 23.14 12.16 11.78
N PRO A 56 22.93 12.31 13.11
CA PRO A 56 21.76 13.00 13.67
C PRO A 56 21.61 14.43 13.15
N GLY A 57 20.36 14.87 13.01
CA GLY A 57 20.03 16.14 12.39
C GLY A 57 18.55 16.23 11.99
N SER A 58 18.21 17.25 11.19
CA SER A 58 16.84 17.44 10.68
C SER A 58 16.82 17.66 9.17
N ALA A 59 15.71 17.27 8.55
CA ALA A 59 15.42 17.49 7.14
C ALA A 59 13.90 17.55 6.90
N PHE A 60 13.49 18.02 5.73
CA PHE A 60 12.15 17.77 5.22
C PHE A 60 12.10 16.37 4.62
N PHE A 61 11.15 15.58 5.06
CA PHE A 61 10.80 14.29 4.49
C PHE A 61 9.48 14.43 3.74
N PHE A 62 9.35 13.74 2.62
CA PHE A 62 8.12 13.73 1.83
C PHE A 62 7.90 12.42 1.09
N ILE A 63 6.65 12.17 0.71
CA ILE A 63 6.25 11.06 -0.17
C ILE A 63 5.43 11.62 -1.32
N ASN A 64 5.73 11.18 -2.54
CA ASN A 64 4.92 11.45 -3.73
C ASN A 64 4.60 10.15 -4.47
N VAL A 65 3.36 9.96 -4.88
CA VAL A 65 2.88 8.80 -5.64
C VAL A 65 3.10 9.02 -7.14
N GLY A 66 3.53 7.99 -7.84
CA GLY A 66 3.68 8.00 -9.30
C GLY A 66 5.12 7.87 -9.79
N ALA A 67 5.40 8.51 -10.93
CA ALA A 67 6.66 8.36 -11.64
C ALA A 67 7.88 8.89 -10.85
N PRO A 68 9.11 8.44 -11.19
CA PRO A 68 10.34 8.92 -10.54
C PRO A 68 10.60 10.40 -10.82
N TRP A 69 11.29 11.04 -9.90
CA TRP A 69 11.53 12.48 -9.83
C TRP A 69 10.29 13.34 -10.04
N GLN A 70 9.75 13.85 -8.94
CA GLN A 70 8.60 14.74 -8.95
C GLN A 70 8.94 16.08 -8.29
N ASN A 71 8.23 17.13 -8.73
CA ASN A 71 8.41 18.51 -8.28
C ASN A 71 7.06 19.24 -8.09
N ASP A 72 5.96 18.50 -8.11
CA ASP A 72 4.63 18.93 -7.74
C ASP A 72 4.43 18.91 -6.21
N ALA A 73 3.18 19.10 -5.77
CA ALA A 73 2.84 19.10 -4.36
C ALA A 73 2.99 17.69 -3.79
N ASN A 74 3.55 17.59 -2.58
CA ASN A 74 3.79 16.29 -1.96
C ASN A 74 2.49 15.66 -1.41
N ASP A 75 2.34 14.35 -1.54
CA ASP A 75 1.20 13.62 -0.96
C ASP A 75 1.33 13.50 0.56
N PHE A 76 2.56 13.47 1.07
CA PHE A 76 2.89 13.63 2.48
C PHE A 76 4.12 14.50 2.62
N GLU A 77 4.14 15.37 3.65
CA GLU A 77 5.36 16.05 4.05
C GLU A 77 5.44 16.25 5.57
N ALA A 78 6.64 16.14 6.11
CA ALA A 78 6.92 16.41 7.51
C ALA A 78 8.36 16.90 7.70
N THR A 79 8.60 17.67 8.76
CA THR A 79 9.97 17.87 9.24
C THR A 79 10.33 16.70 10.15
N ILE A 80 11.38 15.98 9.79
CA ILE A 80 11.91 14.88 10.60
C ILE A 80 13.13 15.34 11.40
N THR A 81 13.31 14.78 12.59
CA THR A 81 14.48 15.04 13.44
C THR A 81 15.00 13.72 14.01
N ALA A 82 16.23 13.39 13.66
CA ALA A 82 16.95 12.25 14.20
C ALA A 82 17.84 12.70 15.36
N ASN A 83 17.65 12.10 16.54
CA ASN A 83 18.45 12.39 17.73
C ASN A 83 19.58 11.37 17.96
N ALA A 84 19.63 10.32 17.14
CA ALA A 84 20.59 9.23 17.21
C ALA A 84 20.81 8.64 15.81
N THR A 85 21.84 7.79 15.68
CA THR A 85 22.05 6.95 14.50
C THR A 85 21.17 5.69 14.56
N GLY A 86 20.95 5.05 13.42
CA GLY A 86 20.07 3.88 13.29
C GLY A 86 18.76 4.20 12.58
N ASP A 87 17.78 3.30 12.67
CA ASP A 87 16.52 3.43 11.95
C ASP A 87 15.63 4.51 12.59
N LEU A 88 15.33 5.57 11.83
CA LEU A 88 14.33 6.57 12.18
C LEU A 88 12.99 6.16 11.58
N SER A 89 12.01 5.91 12.44
CA SER A 89 10.65 5.58 12.05
C SER A 89 9.82 6.85 11.81
N ILE A 90 9.15 6.92 10.66
CA ILE A 90 8.33 8.05 10.23
C ILE A 90 6.92 7.51 9.94
N ASP A 91 5.96 7.95 10.75
CA ASP A 91 4.54 7.63 10.56
C ASP A 91 3.98 8.48 9.42
N VAL A 92 3.47 7.82 8.39
CA VAL A 92 2.87 8.42 7.19
C VAL A 92 1.39 8.04 7.05
N SER A 93 0.82 7.30 8.02
CA SER A 93 -0.55 6.76 7.96
C SER A 93 -1.61 7.85 7.80
N SER A 94 -1.37 9.03 8.37
CA SER A 94 -2.29 10.19 8.25
C SER A 94 -2.47 10.70 6.81
N ALA A 95 -1.55 10.37 5.90
CA ALA A 95 -1.66 10.71 4.48
C ALA A 95 -2.67 9.83 3.74
N ASN A 96 -3.02 8.66 4.29
CA ASN A 96 -3.92 7.70 3.67
C ASN A 96 -3.53 7.36 2.22
N ILE A 97 -2.23 7.16 1.97
CA ILE A 97 -1.68 6.85 0.65
C ILE A 97 -2.00 5.38 0.35
N GLN A 98 -2.93 5.17 -0.58
CA GLN A 98 -3.34 3.86 -1.07
C GLN A 98 -2.50 3.49 -2.28
N LEU A 99 -1.91 2.29 -2.27
CA LEU A 99 -1.05 1.80 -3.34
C LEU A 99 -1.45 0.36 -3.70
N ASP A 100 -1.52 0.05 -4.99
CA ASP A 100 -1.63 -1.31 -5.48
C ASP A 100 -0.24 -1.93 -5.67
N VAL A 101 -0.17 -3.26 -5.80
CA VAL A 101 1.08 -3.94 -6.19
C VAL A 101 1.57 -3.38 -7.54
N ASP A 102 2.89 -3.24 -7.68
CA ASP A 102 3.58 -2.64 -8.84
C ASP A 102 3.41 -1.12 -9.02
N ASP A 103 2.57 -0.46 -8.22
CA ASP A 103 2.55 1.01 -8.15
C ASP A 103 3.93 1.54 -7.73
N ARG A 104 4.15 2.81 -8.05
CA ARG A 104 5.39 3.52 -7.75
C ARG A 104 5.11 4.68 -6.83
N PHE A 105 6.05 4.93 -5.94
CA PHE A 105 6.11 6.15 -5.15
C PHE A 105 7.57 6.54 -4.92
N VAL A 106 7.76 7.73 -4.37
CA VAL A 106 9.08 8.27 -4.09
C VAL A 106 9.20 8.57 -2.60
N ILE A 107 10.32 8.15 -1.99
CA ILE A 107 10.77 8.62 -0.68
C ILE A 107 11.69 9.81 -0.88
N GLY A 108 11.28 10.97 -0.39
CA GLY A 108 11.97 12.24 -0.56
C GLY A 108 12.63 12.76 0.72
N ILE A 109 13.85 13.29 0.59
CA ILE A 109 14.57 13.99 1.67
C ILE A 109 15.18 15.27 1.11
N LYS A 110 14.78 16.42 1.68
CA LYS A 110 15.32 17.74 1.36
C LYS A 110 15.99 18.36 2.58
N GLY A 111 17.25 18.75 2.44
CA GLY A 111 18.02 19.27 3.56
C GLY A 111 17.52 20.62 4.09
N THR A 112 17.93 20.94 5.33
CA THR A 112 17.54 22.16 6.07
C THR A 112 18.72 22.87 6.72
N ASP A 113 19.94 22.51 6.29
CA ASP A 113 21.22 22.89 6.89
C ASP A 113 21.37 22.45 8.36
N GLN A 114 20.65 21.39 8.76
CA GLN A 114 20.66 20.81 10.11
C GLN A 114 21.39 19.46 10.16
N ASN A 115 22.45 19.29 9.36
CA ASN A 115 23.43 18.21 9.48
C ASN A 115 22.92 16.76 9.30
N LEU A 116 21.68 16.53 8.87
CA LEU A 116 21.18 15.15 8.70
C LEU A 116 22.05 14.35 7.71
N GLY A 117 22.39 13.12 8.07
CA GLY A 117 22.99 12.14 7.18
C GLY A 117 22.28 10.81 7.28
N PHE A 118 22.14 10.12 6.15
CA PHE A 118 21.53 8.80 6.08
C PHE A 118 22.40 7.84 5.27
N THR A 119 22.16 6.54 5.46
CA THR A 119 22.90 5.48 4.76
C THR A 119 22.15 5.00 3.52
N GLY A 120 22.86 4.24 2.70
CA GLY A 120 22.31 3.61 1.51
C GLY A 120 22.85 2.22 1.30
N SER A 121 22.72 1.74 0.08
CA SER A 121 23.57 0.69 -0.47
C SER A 121 24.09 1.08 -1.86
N GLY A 122 25.34 0.75 -2.15
CA GLY A 122 25.85 0.64 -3.52
C GLY A 122 25.94 -0.83 -3.92
N PHE A 123 25.66 -1.16 -5.19
CA PHE A 123 25.74 -2.50 -5.83
C PHE A 123 26.29 -3.71 -5.02
N PRO A 124 25.69 -4.92 -5.13
CA PRO A 124 24.38 -5.28 -5.72
C PRO A 124 23.26 -5.41 -4.66
N GLY A 125 22.04 -4.98 -5.01
CA GLY A 125 20.86 -4.92 -4.10
C GLY A 125 19.90 -6.11 -4.22
N LEU A 126 19.11 -6.33 -3.17
CA LEU A 126 18.29 -7.52 -2.89
C LEU A 126 16.77 -7.36 -3.20
N TYR A 127 16.34 -6.27 -3.86
CA TYR A 127 14.93 -5.98 -4.19
C TYR A 127 14.78 -5.45 -5.63
N ASP A 128 13.55 -5.39 -6.18
CA ASP A 128 13.28 -4.85 -7.53
C ASP A 128 13.60 -3.35 -7.55
N ARG A 129 14.77 -2.99 -8.11
CA ARG A 129 15.41 -1.68 -7.90
C ARG A 129 14.62 -0.53 -8.51
N GLY A 130 14.42 0.52 -7.72
CA GLY A 130 14.13 1.86 -8.22
C GLY A 130 15.40 2.64 -8.56
N GLU A 131 15.22 3.87 -9.03
CA GLU A 131 16.30 4.82 -9.25
C GLU A 131 16.42 5.83 -8.08
N LEU A 132 17.67 6.10 -7.65
CA LEU A 132 18.00 7.19 -6.75
C LEU A 132 18.31 8.46 -7.55
N TRP A 133 17.64 9.55 -7.20
CA TRP A 133 17.79 10.86 -7.82
C TRP A 133 18.36 11.87 -6.84
N LEU A 134 19.19 12.78 -7.37
CA LEU A 134 19.70 13.95 -6.67
C LEU A 134 19.46 15.19 -7.54
N ASN A 135 18.68 16.15 -7.01
CA ASN A 135 18.41 17.43 -7.67
C ASN A 135 17.93 17.28 -9.14
N GLY A 136 17.10 16.28 -9.41
CA GLY A 136 16.50 16.07 -10.73
C GLY A 136 17.37 15.32 -11.71
N GLN A 137 18.48 14.75 -11.26
CA GLN A 137 19.33 13.88 -12.06
C GLN A 137 19.51 12.53 -11.36
N VAL A 138 19.57 11.44 -12.14
CA VAL A 138 19.89 10.12 -11.60
C VAL A 138 21.28 10.14 -10.95
N TYR A 139 21.37 9.65 -9.73
CA TYR A 139 22.59 9.74 -8.93
C TYR A 139 23.61 8.67 -9.38
N VAL A 140 24.72 9.11 -9.99
CA VAL A 140 25.90 8.30 -10.37
C VAL A 140 25.59 7.15 -11.37
N GLY A 141 24.37 7.11 -11.92
CA GLY A 141 23.93 6.17 -12.96
C GLY A 141 22.72 5.36 -12.53
N ALA A 142 21.98 4.81 -13.50
CA ALA A 142 20.74 4.08 -13.21
C ALA A 142 21.01 2.85 -12.34
N GLY A 143 20.19 2.68 -11.30
CA GLY A 143 20.16 1.50 -10.43
C GLY A 143 21.47 1.20 -9.71
N GLN A 144 22.31 2.20 -9.40
CA GLN A 144 23.59 1.98 -8.73
C GLN A 144 23.51 2.06 -7.21
N PHE A 145 22.74 3.03 -6.74
CA PHE A 145 22.64 3.41 -5.34
C PHE A 145 21.19 3.45 -4.91
N ASP A 146 20.95 3.06 -3.67
CA ASP A 146 19.65 3.08 -3.03
C ASP A 146 19.77 3.74 -1.65
N ILE A 147 18.74 4.47 -1.20
CA ILE A 147 18.59 4.82 0.21
C ILE A 147 18.36 3.52 1.00
N ALA A 148 18.88 3.42 2.22
CA ALA A 148 18.57 2.31 3.10
C ALA A 148 17.25 2.61 3.82
N PHE A 149 16.21 1.88 3.45
CA PHE A 149 14.85 2.13 3.93
C PHE A 149 14.09 0.82 4.21
N LYS A 150 13.03 0.94 5.01
CA LYS A 150 11.95 -0.04 5.06
C LYS A 150 10.63 0.68 4.89
N THR A 151 9.70 0.03 4.21
CA THR A 151 8.33 0.55 4.06
C THR A 151 7.38 -0.47 4.63
N TYR A 152 6.34 0.03 5.26
CA TYR A 152 5.33 -0.79 5.87
C TYR A 152 3.96 -0.37 5.40
N MET A 153 3.15 -1.38 5.10
CA MET A 153 1.79 -1.22 4.64
C MET A 153 0.88 -1.78 5.72
N GLU A 154 -0.17 -1.05 6.07
CA GLU A 154 -1.36 -1.71 6.57
C GLU A 154 -1.98 -2.35 5.33
N GLU A 155 -1.97 -3.70 5.27
CA GLU A 155 -2.61 -4.42 4.17
C GLU A 155 -3.99 -3.81 4.00
N GLY A 156 -4.18 -3.20 2.82
CA GLY A 156 -5.47 -2.66 2.51
C GLY A 156 -6.40 -3.84 2.57
N ALA A 157 -7.46 -3.73 3.37
CA ALA A 157 -8.71 -4.34 2.96
C ALA A 157 -8.76 -4.17 1.44
N ALA A 158 -9.04 -5.23 0.69
CA ALA A 158 -8.96 -5.27 -0.77
C ALA A 158 -9.96 -4.29 -1.47
N CYS A 159 -10.40 -3.27 -0.74
CA CYS A 159 -11.54 -2.43 -0.91
C CYS A 159 -11.12 -0.98 -0.63
N ASN A 160 -11.12 -0.15 -1.68
CA ASN A 160 -10.78 1.27 -1.66
C ASN A 160 -12.01 2.19 -1.52
N GLY A 161 -13.20 1.62 -1.26
CA GLY A 161 -14.47 2.34 -1.14
C GLY A 161 -15.18 2.57 -2.47
N GLY A 162 -14.55 2.24 -3.61
CA GLY A 162 -15.15 2.25 -4.95
C GLY A 162 -15.91 0.96 -5.28
N GLU A 163 -15.89 -0.03 -4.41
CA GLU A 163 -16.43 -1.35 -4.68
C GLU A 163 -17.95 -1.35 -4.71
N SER A 164 -18.50 -2.22 -5.56
CA SER A 164 -19.92 -2.55 -5.52
C SER A 164 -20.14 -4.04 -5.62
N LEU A 165 -20.96 -4.56 -4.72
CA LEU A 165 -21.44 -5.93 -4.78
C LEU A 165 -22.78 -5.97 -5.52
N LYS A 166 -22.92 -6.94 -6.45
CA LYS A 166 -24.19 -7.32 -7.06
C LYS A 166 -24.51 -8.76 -6.70
N ALA A 167 -25.76 -9.00 -6.31
CA ALA A 167 -26.31 -10.34 -6.10
C ALA A 167 -27.39 -10.63 -7.13
N SER A 168 -27.52 -11.90 -7.52
CA SER A 168 -28.59 -12.37 -8.39
C SER A 168 -28.84 -13.86 -8.15
N CYS A 169 -30.06 -14.33 -8.33
CA CYS A 169 -30.39 -15.75 -8.23
C CYS A 169 -31.00 -16.29 -9.53
N ARG A 170 -30.79 -17.59 -9.77
CA ARG A 170 -31.37 -18.29 -10.92
C ARG A 170 -31.77 -19.72 -10.56
N ALA A 171 -32.99 -20.12 -10.90
CA ALA A 171 -33.46 -21.49 -10.78
C ALA A 171 -32.64 -22.46 -11.66
N LYS A 172 -32.33 -23.63 -11.11
CA LYS A 172 -31.77 -24.81 -11.78
C LYS A 172 -32.75 -25.97 -11.61
N ARG A 173 -32.46 -27.12 -12.24
CA ARG A 173 -33.37 -28.27 -12.26
C ARG A 173 -33.75 -28.76 -10.86
N ASP A 174 -32.81 -28.72 -9.92
CA ASP A 174 -32.89 -29.33 -8.59
C ASP A 174 -32.44 -28.40 -7.45
N TYR A 175 -32.09 -27.14 -7.73
CA TYR A 175 -31.63 -26.15 -6.75
C TYR A 175 -31.73 -24.73 -7.30
N PHE A 176 -31.37 -23.73 -6.48
CA PHE A 176 -31.19 -22.34 -6.89
C PHE A 176 -29.71 -21.94 -6.85
N GLN A 177 -29.27 -21.18 -7.85
CA GLN A 177 -27.89 -20.67 -7.90
C GLN A 177 -27.88 -19.19 -7.56
N ALA A 178 -27.48 -18.85 -6.34
CA ALA A 178 -27.17 -17.48 -5.94
C ALA A 178 -25.77 -17.10 -6.44
N LYS A 179 -25.61 -15.91 -6.97
CA LYS A 179 -24.36 -15.43 -7.58
C LYS A 179 -24.02 -14.06 -7.05
N GLY A 180 -22.84 -13.94 -6.44
CA GLY A 180 -22.22 -12.68 -6.07
C GLY A 180 -21.22 -12.21 -7.11
N VAL A 181 -21.19 -10.90 -7.35
CA VAL A 181 -20.22 -10.25 -8.23
C VAL A 181 -19.74 -8.98 -7.55
N LEU A 182 -18.50 -9.02 -7.05
CA LEU A 182 -17.78 -7.82 -6.65
C LEU A 182 -17.28 -7.11 -7.91
N LYS A 183 -17.32 -5.79 -7.90
CA LYS A 183 -16.74 -4.92 -8.92
C LYS A 183 -15.97 -3.81 -8.24
N GLY A 184 -14.90 -3.35 -8.89
CA GLY A 184 -14.10 -2.22 -8.41
C GLY A 184 -13.09 -2.61 -7.34
N GLY A 185 -12.94 -3.91 -7.05
CA GLY A 185 -11.89 -4.35 -6.13
C GLY A 185 -10.51 -4.23 -6.76
N THR A 186 -9.45 -4.19 -5.95
CA THR A 186 -8.06 -4.29 -6.40
C THR A 186 -7.83 -5.55 -7.26
N PRO A 187 -7.36 -5.41 -8.52
CA PRO A 187 -6.96 -6.55 -9.34
C PRO A 187 -5.95 -7.47 -8.64
N GLY A 188 -6.14 -8.79 -8.74
CA GLY A 188 -5.26 -9.78 -8.11
C GLY A 188 -5.50 -9.98 -6.61
N ALA A 189 -6.26 -9.10 -5.94
CA ALA A 189 -6.56 -9.26 -4.53
C ALA A 189 -7.53 -10.41 -4.26
N GLU A 190 -7.39 -11.03 -3.09
CA GLU A 190 -8.27 -12.06 -2.58
C GLU A 190 -9.43 -11.45 -1.78
N TYR A 191 -10.63 -12.03 -1.95
CA TYR A 191 -11.84 -11.61 -1.24
C TYR A 191 -12.59 -12.81 -0.70
N THR A 192 -13.11 -12.70 0.51
CA THR A 192 -13.94 -13.69 1.17
C THR A 192 -15.39 -13.37 0.90
N MET A 193 -15.99 -14.12 -0.03
CA MET A 193 -17.40 -13.99 -0.37
C MET A 193 -18.22 -15.04 0.37
N CYS A 194 -19.20 -14.60 1.14
CA CYS A 194 -20.07 -15.48 1.93
C CYS A 194 -21.53 -15.41 1.48
N ILE A 195 -22.30 -16.45 1.76
CA ILE A 195 -23.76 -16.45 1.69
C ILE A 195 -24.35 -16.70 3.08
N ASP A 196 -25.33 -15.89 3.47
CA ASP A 196 -26.06 -15.94 4.74
C ASP A 196 -25.17 -15.94 6.00
N GLY A 197 -23.95 -15.39 5.89
CA GLY A 197 -22.95 -15.37 6.96
C GLY A 197 -22.35 -16.73 7.31
N GLY A 198 -22.54 -17.75 6.48
CA GLY A 198 -22.07 -19.12 6.72
C GLY A 198 -21.06 -19.60 5.66
N ASP A 199 -21.56 -20.03 4.50
CA ASP A 199 -20.71 -20.63 3.47
C ASP A 199 -19.86 -19.55 2.78
N CYS A 200 -18.57 -19.53 3.07
CA CYS A 200 -17.60 -18.57 2.55
C CYS A 200 -16.62 -19.21 1.55
N VAL A 201 -16.21 -18.44 0.54
CA VAL A 201 -15.24 -18.84 -0.47
C VAL A 201 -14.33 -17.68 -0.80
N THR A 202 -13.01 -17.93 -0.76
CA THR A 202 -12.00 -16.99 -1.26
C THR A 202 -12.05 -16.91 -2.78
N VAL A 203 -12.17 -15.70 -3.31
CA VAL A 203 -12.18 -15.41 -4.75
C VAL A 203 -11.16 -14.32 -5.07
N VAL A 204 -10.39 -14.53 -6.14
CA VAL A 204 -9.42 -13.55 -6.64
C VAL A 204 -10.10 -12.60 -7.63
N ALA A 205 -9.91 -11.29 -7.47
CA ALA A 205 -10.33 -10.33 -8.48
C ALA A 205 -9.45 -10.45 -9.73
N ASN A 206 -10.08 -10.45 -10.91
CA ASN A 206 -9.34 -10.42 -12.16
C ASN A 206 -8.72 -9.04 -12.45
N ASP A 207 -8.01 -8.91 -13.57
CA ASP A 207 -7.38 -7.67 -14.08
C ASP A 207 -8.32 -6.46 -14.26
N ARG A 208 -9.63 -6.63 -14.03
CA ARG A 208 -10.64 -5.56 -14.07
C ARG A 208 -11.29 -5.30 -12.71
N GLY A 209 -10.67 -5.77 -11.63
CA GLY A 209 -11.17 -5.60 -10.28
C GLY A 209 -12.50 -6.32 -10.02
N LYS A 210 -12.72 -7.44 -10.70
CA LYS A 210 -13.97 -8.20 -10.63
C LYS A 210 -13.74 -9.59 -10.05
N ALA A 211 -14.28 -9.84 -8.88
CA ALA A 211 -14.38 -11.17 -8.28
C ALA A 211 -15.83 -11.68 -8.35
N LYS A 212 -16.03 -12.99 -8.49
CA LYS A 212 -17.38 -13.58 -8.57
C LYS A 212 -17.38 -14.99 -7.99
N ASN A 213 -18.43 -15.33 -7.25
CA ASN A 213 -18.70 -16.70 -6.83
C ASN A 213 -20.15 -17.10 -7.12
N LYS A 214 -20.42 -18.40 -7.10
CA LYS A 214 -21.77 -18.97 -7.20
C LYS A 214 -21.98 -19.94 -6.05
N PHE A 215 -23.05 -19.74 -5.31
CA PHE A 215 -23.49 -20.60 -4.22
C PHE A 215 -24.68 -21.45 -4.67
N ARG A 216 -24.70 -22.70 -4.24
CA ARG A 216 -25.89 -23.56 -4.36
C ARG A 216 -26.77 -23.30 -3.15
N THR A 217 -28.04 -22.99 -3.38
CA THR A 217 -29.00 -22.66 -2.31
C THR A 217 -30.41 -23.20 -2.61
N THR A 218 -31.32 -22.99 -1.67
CA THR A 218 -32.75 -23.29 -1.75
C THR A 218 -33.56 -22.08 -2.26
N ALA A 219 -34.88 -22.23 -2.37
CA ALA A 219 -35.75 -21.06 -2.58
C ALA A 219 -35.74 -20.18 -1.32
N GLY A 220 -35.91 -18.87 -1.48
CA GLY A 220 -35.92 -17.91 -0.37
C GLY A 220 -35.06 -16.67 -0.62
N SER A 221 -34.98 -15.81 0.40
CA SER A 221 -34.14 -14.61 0.37
C SER A 221 -32.77 -14.94 0.96
N HIS A 222 -31.70 -14.56 0.26
CA HIS A 222 -30.32 -14.84 0.64
C HIS A 222 -29.48 -13.57 0.63
N THR A 223 -28.58 -13.43 1.60
CA THR A 223 -27.63 -12.32 1.69
C THR A 223 -26.26 -12.79 1.23
N ILE A 224 -25.71 -12.17 0.19
CA ILE A 224 -24.31 -12.35 -0.20
C ILE A 224 -23.49 -11.20 0.39
N SER A 225 -22.36 -11.52 1.03
CA SER A 225 -21.43 -10.53 1.58
C SER A 225 -20.02 -10.70 1.03
N VAL A 226 -19.22 -9.63 1.13
CA VAL A 226 -17.76 -9.63 0.96
C VAL A 226 -17.17 -9.02 2.21
N GLU A 227 -16.41 -9.80 2.98
CA GLU A 227 -15.98 -9.45 4.34
C GLU A 227 -15.02 -8.27 4.35
N GLU A 228 -14.00 -8.29 3.49
CA GLU A 228 -12.95 -7.27 3.42
C GLU A 228 -13.54 -5.88 3.13
N CYS A 229 -14.62 -5.84 2.35
CA CYS A 229 -15.24 -4.58 1.94
C CYS A 229 -16.41 -4.16 2.83
N GLY A 230 -16.80 -4.98 3.81
CA GLY A 230 -18.05 -4.78 4.56
C GLY A 230 -19.30 -4.68 3.68
N LEU A 231 -19.26 -5.26 2.46
CA LEU A 231 -20.35 -5.15 1.49
C LEU A 231 -21.36 -6.29 1.67
N SER A 232 -22.65 -5.98 1.56
CA SER A 232 -23.71 -6.99 1.54
C SER A 232 -24.84 -6.66 0.57
N ARG A 233 -25.43 -7.70 -0.03
CA ARG A 233 -26.57 -7.61 -0.94
C ARG A 233 -27.50 -8.80 -0.80
N VAL A 234 -28.79 -8.49 -0.67
CA VAL A 234 -29.87 -9.47 -0.68
C VAL A 234 -30.24 -9.83 -2.11
N THR A 235 -30.55 -11.11 -2.36
CA THR A 235 -31.16 -11.60 -3.59
C THR A 235 -32.25 -12.62 -3.25
N ASP A 236 -33.36 -12.56 -3.99
CA ASP A 236 -34.45 -13.53 -3.84
C ASP A 236 -34.32 -14.64 -4.88
N CYS A 237 -34.51 -15.88 -4.43
CA CYS A 237 -34.51 -17.10 -5.20
C CYS A 237 -35.94 -17.65 -5.29
N SER A 238 -36.64 -17.35 -6.38
CA SER A 238 -38.02 -17.79 -6.66
C SER A 238 -38.16 -18.37 -8.06
#